data_AF-A0A7Y9E9L3-F1
#
_entry.id   AF-A0A7Y9E9L3-F1
#
_cell.length_a   1.000
_cell.length_b   1.000
_cell.length_c   1.000
_cell.angle_alpha   90.00
_cell.angle_beta   90.00
_cell.angle_gamma   90.00
#
_symmetry.space_group_name_H-M   'P 1'
#
loop_
_entity.id
_entity.type
_entity.pdbx_description
1 polymer ?
#
loop_
_entity_poly.entity_id
_entity_poly.type
_entity_poly.pdbx_seq_one_letter_code
_entity_poly.pdbx_strand_id
1 'polypeptide(L)'
;MTADLPAPERMLTGRTVYRVVWKLNTDVLVGYCWCGAPHESEDPIELWEWLLAHPDQHDDASGEGGSDAPAPSDQRELVSR
;
A
#
# COMPACT_ATOMS: atom_id res chain seq x y z
N MET A 1 12.25 -11.88 -19.62
CA MET A 1 12.79 -10.74 -18.86
C MET A 1 11.66 -10.27 -17.96
N THR A 2 11.65 -10.71 -16.70
CA THR A 2 10.65 -10.27 -15.72
C THR A 2 11.03 -8.86 -15.30
N ALA A 3 10.20 -7.88 -15.63
CA ALA A 3 10.42 -6.52 -15.17
C ALA A 3 10.07 -6.47 -13.69
N ASP A 4 11.09 -6.43 -12.84
CA ASP A 4 10.95 -5.98 -11.46
C ASP A 4 10.55 -4.51 -11.53
N LEU A 5 9.26 -4.23 -11.33
CA LEU A 5 8.78 -2.85 -11.36
C LEU A 5 9.28 -2.15 -10.10
N PRO A 6 9.79 -0.91 -10.23
CA PRO A 6 10.18 -0.13 -9.06
C PRO A 6 8.97 0.05 -8.14
N ALA A 7 9.24 0.11 -6.83
CA ALA A 7 8.23 0.45 -5.84
C ALA A 7 7.46 1.72 -6.25
N PRO A 8 6.17 1.83 -5.91
CA PRO A 8 5.32 2.92 -6.35
C PRO A 8 5.90 4.31 -6.02
N GLU A 9 6.07 5.16 -7.04
CA GLU A 9 6.74 6.46 -6.94
C GLU A 9 6.08 7.47 -6.00
N ARG A 10 4.77 7.33 -5.73
CA ARG A 10 4.01 8.20 -4.83
C ARG A 10 3.08 7.39 -3.97
N MET A 11 3.36 7.24 -2.69
CA MET A 11 2.41 6.67 -1.74
C MET A 11 1.39 7.74 -1.35
N LEU A 12 0.10 7.43 -1.48
CA LEU A 12 -0.92 8.24 -0.83
C LEU A 12 -0.76 8.05 0.68
N THR A 13 -0.82 9.13 1.45
CA THR A 13 -0.59 9.11 2.89
C THR A 13 -1.88 8.82 3.66
N GLY A 14 -1.78 8.08 4.76
CA GLY A 14 -2.88 7.83 5.69
C GLY A 14 -2.95 6.37 6.14
N ARG A 15 -3.27 6.13 7.41
CA ARG A 15 -3.30 4.79 8.04
C ARG A 15 -4.37 3.83 7.48
N THR A 16 -5.29 4.35 6.67
CA THR A 16 -6.36 3.58 6.03
C THR A 16 -6.15 3.41 4.53
N VAL A 17 -4.99 3.87 4.01
CA VAL A 17 -4.68 3.80 2.59
C VAL A 17 -3.75 2.62 2.34
N TYR A 18 -4.27 1.64 1.61
CA TYR A 18 -3.51 0.51 1.09
C TYR A 18 -3.28 0.69 -0.40
N ARG A 19 -2.17 0.18 -0.92
CA ARG A 19 -1.88 0.20 -2.35
C ARG A 19 -1.70 -1.20 -2.87
N VAL A 20 -2.31 -1.49 -4.01
CA VAL A 20 -2.13 -2.76 -4.71
C VAL A 20 -1.75 -2.45 -6.16
N VAL A 21 -0.70 -3.10 -6.65
CA VAL A 21 -0.26 -3.02 -8.04
C VAL A 21 -0.10 -4.43 -8.61
N TRP A 22 -0.37 -4.61 -9.90
CA TRP A 22 -0.05 -5.87 -10.58
C TRP A 22 1.37 -5.83 -11.13
N LYS A 23 2.12 -6.92 -10.97
CA LYS A 23 3.35 -7.13 -11.72
C LYS A 23 3.00 -7.42 -13.18
N LEU A 24 3.57 -6.62 -14.09
CA LEU A 24 3.29 -6.73 -15.51
C LEU A 24 3.61 -8.13 -16.04
N ASN A 25 2.70 -8.66 -16.85
CA ASN A 25 2.78 -9.99 -17.46
C ASN A 25 2.76 -11.15 -16.46
N THR A 26 2.23 -10.92 -15.26
CA THR A 26 2.02 -11.97 -14.24
C THR A 26 0.64 -11.78 -13.60
N ASP A 27 0.17 -12.80 -12.90
CA ASP A 27 -1.01 -12.71 -12.04
C ASP A 27 -0.66 -12.25 -10.61
N VAL A 28 0.61 -11.88 -10.36
CA VAL A 28 1.08 -11.45 -9.04
C VAL A 28 0.64 -10.03 -8.75
N LEU A 29 0.02 -9.87 -7.58
CA LEU A 29 -0.28 -8.62 -6.92
C LEU A 29 0.83 -8.27 -5.93
N VAL A 30 1.17 -6.99 -5.83
CA VAL A 30 2.03 -6.43 -4.78
C VAL A 30 1.19 -5.46 -3.96
N GLY A 31 0.88 -5.84 -2.73
CA GLY A 31 0.22 -4.99 -1.75
C GLY A 31 1.25 -4.24 -0.92
N TYR A 32 0.96 -2.98 -0.60
CA TYR A 32 1.72 -2.16 0.32
C TYR A 32 0.80 -1.71 1.45
N CYS A 33 1.20 -2.00 2.69
CA CYS A 33 0.60 -1.40 3.87
C CYS A 33 0.83 0.12 3.87
N TRP A 34 0.06 0.87 4.66
CA TRP A 34 0.28 2.30 4.87
C TRP A 34 1.67 2.61 5.45
N CYS A 35 2.31 1.65 6.12
CA CYS A 35 3.70 1.75 6.60
C CYS A 35 4.76 1.54 5.50
N GLY A 36 4.34 1.13 4.30
CA GLY A 36 5.21 0.84 3.16
C GLY A 36 5.69 -0.62 3.07
N ALA A 37 5.34 -1.48 4.03
CA ALA A 37 5.69 -2.90 3.98
C ALA A 37 5.02 -3.60 2.77
N PRO A 38 5.78 -4.28 1.90
CA PRO A 38 5.25 -5.00 0.75
C PRO A 38 4.87 -6.45 1.10
N HIS A 39 3.86 -6.98 0.41
CA HIS A 39 3.54 -8.41 0.32
C HIS A 39 3.12 -8.77 -1.09
N GLU A 40 3.51 -9.96 -1.56
CA GLU A 40 3.18 -10.45 -2.89
C GLU A 40 2.28 -11.68 -2.80
N SER A 41 1.24 -11.72 -3.64
CA SER A 41 0.39 -12.91 -3.78
C SER A 41 -0.29 -12.94 -5.15
N GLU A 42 -0.52 -14.13 -5.68
CA GLU A 42 -1.39 -14.34 -6.85
C GLU A 42 -2.87 -14.46 -6.45
N ASP A 43 -3.17 -14.68 -5.17
CA ASP A 43 -4.52 -14.74 -4.63
C ASP A 43 -4.93 -13.37 -4.06
N PRO A 44 -5.93 -12.69 -4.68
CA PRO A 44 -6.41 -11.42 -4.16
C PRO A 44 -6.94 -11.49 -2.72
N ILE A 45 -7.55 -12.62 -2.32
CA ILE A 45 -8.13 -12.76 -0.98
C ILE A 45 -7.01 -12.83 0.05
N GLU A 46 -6.02 -13.68 -0.17
CA GLU A 46 -4.84 -13.81 0.70
C GLU A 46 -4.13 -12.46 0.85
N LEU A 47 -3.97 -11.71 -0.24
CA LEU A 47 -3.36 -10.38 -0.17
C LEU A 47 -4.15 -9.42 0.73
N TRP A 48 -5.47 -9.39 0.59
CA TRP A 48 -6.32 -8.51 1.41
C TRP A 48 -6.35 -8.95 2.87
N GLU A 49 -6.38 -10.25 3.14
CA GLU A 49 -6.27 -10.78 4.50
C GLU A 49 -4.97 -10.32 5.15
N TRP A 50 -3.84 -10.41 4.45
CA TRP A 50 -2.57 -9.89 4.94
C TRP A 50 -2.63 -8.37 5.19
N LEU A 51 -3.06 -7.58 4.20
CA LEU A 51 -3.10 -6.11 4.29
C LEU A 51 -3.98 -5.61 5.44
N LEU A 52 -5.07 -6.31 5.75
CA LEU A 52 -6.02 -5.91 6.79
C LEU A 52 -5.64 -6.44 8.18
N ALA A 53 -4.85 -7.51 8.28
CA ALA A 53 -4.31 -8.02 9.55
C ALA A 53 -2.97 -7.36 9.94
N HIS A 54 -2.20 -6.87 8.97
CA HIS A 54 -0.91 -6.21 9.21
C HIS A 54 -0.95 -4.94 10.10
N PRO A 55 -2.04 -4.14 10.13
CA PRO A 55 -2.16 -2.99 11.01
C PRO A 55 -2.10 -3.30 12.50
N ASP A 56 -2.54 -4.50 12.92
CA ASP A 56 -2.53 -4.90 14.34
C ASP A 56 -1.09 -4.97 14.88
N GLN A 57 -0.11 -5.23 14.00
CA GLN A 57 1.32 -5.25 14.36
C GLN A 57 1.94 -3.85 14.46
N HIS A 58 1.19 -2.78 14.16
CA HIS A 58 1.66 -1.40 14.30
C HIS A 58 1.36 -0.79 15.68
N ASP A 59 0.39 -1.33 16.42
CA ASP A 59 0.09 -0.85 17.77
C ASP A 59 1.17 -1.25 18.77
N ASP A 60 1.91 -2.34 18.50
CA ASP A 60 3.10 -2.75 19.26
C ASP A 60 4.33 -1.84 19.02
N ALA A 61 4.34 -1.07 17.93
CA ALA A 61 5.43 -0.16 17.55
C ALA A 61 5.17 1.31 17.93
N SER A 62 4.05 1.62 18.59
CA SER A 62 3.65 2.99 18.93
C SER A 62 4.36 3.51 20.19
N GLY A 63 5.68 3.59 20.11
CA GLY A 63 6.50 4.53 20.84
C GLY A 63 7.27 5.37 19.82
N GLU A 64 6.83 6.61 19.63
CA GLU A 64 7.55 7.71 18.94
C GLU A 64 7.43 7.78 17.40
N GLY A 65 6.84 8.89 16.91
CA GLY A 65 7.17 9.42 15.58
C GLY A 65 6.04 9.64 14.57
N GLY A 66 4.80 9.90 14.98
CA GLY A 66 3.78 10.42 14.08
C GLY A 66 4.12 11.83 13.59
N SER A 67 4.79 11.95 12.44
CA SER A 67 4.86 13.21 11.69
C SER A 67 3.52 13.41 10.98
N ASP A 68 2.61 14.10 11.65
CA ASP A 68 1.39 14.68 11.08
C ASP A 68 1.78 15.83 10.12
N ALA A 69 2.25 15.46 8.92
CA ALA A 69 2.40 16.41 7.84
C ALA A 69 1.08 16.45 7.04
N PRO A 70 0.42 17.61 6.90
CA PRO A 70 -0.80 17.70 6.11
C PRO A 70 -0.49 17.36 4.66
N ALA A 71 -1.19 16.36 4.11
CA ALA A 71 -1.11 15.97 2.72
C ALA A 71 -1.44 17.17 1.80
N PRO A 72 -0.66 17.45 0.74
CA PRO A 72 -1.05 18.46 -0.23
C PRO A 72 -2.31 18.00 -0.97
N SER A 73 -3.34 18.83 -0.89
CA SER A 73 -4.65 18.65 -1.49
C SER A 73 -4.56 18.69 -3.01
N ASP A 74 -4.66 17.52 -3.67
CA ASP A 74 -5.37 17.44 -4.95
C ASP A 74 -5.81 16.00 -5.26
N GLN A 75 -6.86 15.56 -4.56
CA GLN A 75 -7.51 14.26 -4.76
C GLN A 75 -8.81 14.35 -5.59
N ARG A 76 -9.12 15.51 -6.20
CA ARG A 76 -10.44 15.75 -6.82
C ARG A 76 -10.54 15.38 -8.31
N GLU A 77 -9.46 15.01 -8.98
CA GLU A 77 -9.50 14.75 -10.44
C GLU A 77 -9.52 13.26 -10.84
N LEU A 78 -9.25 12.31 -9.94
CA LEU A 78 -9.07 10.90 -10.34
C LEU A 78 -10.35 10.05 -10.38
N VAL A 79 -11.50 10.59 -9.94
CA VAL A 79 -12.79 9.87 -9.97
C VAL A 79 -13.88 10.79 -10.54
N SER A 80 -13.69 11.27 -11.76
CA SER A 80 -14.80 11.80 -12.56
C SER A 80 -14.61 11.44 -14.02
N ARG A 81 -15.31 10.36 -14.38
CA ARG A 81 -15.92 9.97 -15.67
C ARG A 81 -15.14 10.24 -16.96
#